data_AF-A0A8H5ZZB8-F1
#
_entry.id   AF-A0A8H5ZZB8-F1
#
_cell.length_a   1.000
_cell.length_b   1.000
_cell.length_c   1.000
_cell.angle_alpha   90.00
_cell.angle_beta   90.00
_cell.angle_gamma   90.00
#
_symmetry.space_group_name_H-M   'P 1'
#
loop_
_entity.id
_entity.type
_entity.pdbx_description
1 polymer ?
#
loop_
_entity_poly.entity_id
_entity_poly.type
_entity_poly.pdbx_seq_one_letter_code
_entity_poly.pdbx_strand_id
1 'polypeptide(L)'
;MKFTYFVSILTAGLGSVAYAIEAPIPGYGVEELSWEVQTTPGGPIVNLNGTVQEVHEQLLIINPNYEQEFATLNTDERREFTTQKRDTVTCYQYPQANHKDVEKGIAYLRKVPGQPTNGPGPNNCGRVSCGYNAGIWWCNDNSFSKTLPSFNNIADGAQVVENKCWRGGNYFSGKCDHADHWSVIVKGERC
;
A
#
# COMPACT_ATOMS: atom_id res chain seq x y z
N MET A 1 -2.49 -68.39 11.80
CA MET A 1 -2.07 -67.24 10.97
C MET A 1 -2.95 -66.05 11.30
N LYS A 2 -2.40 -65.01 11.95
CA LYS A 2 -3.12 -63.73 12.16
C LYS A 2 -2.63 -62.77 11.09
N PHE A 3 -3.51 -62.37 10.17
CA PHE A 3 -3.24 -61.33 9.18
C PHE A 3 -3.53 -59.98 9.82
N THR A 4 -2.48 -59.20 10.06
CA THR A 4 -2.59 -57.81 10.52
C THR A 4 -2.69 -56.93 9.28
N TYR A 5 -3.83 -56.26 9.09
CA TYR A 5 -4.03 -55.30 8.01
C TYR A 5 -3.50 -53.93 8.45
N PHE A 6 -2.46 -53.43 7.76
CA PHE A 6 -2.02 -52.04 7.90
C PHE A 6 -2.90 -51.15 7.03
N VAL A 7 -3.69 -50.27 7.65
CA VAL A 7 -4.43 -49.20 6.97
C VAL A 7 -3.48 -48.02 6.81
N SER A 8 -2.98 -47.81 5.60
CA SER A 8 -2.22 -46.60 5.27
C SER A 8 -3.20 -45.46 4.98
N ILE A 9 -3.31 -44.51 5.90
CA ILE A 9 -4.05 -43.26 5.69
C ILE A 9 -3.17 -42.34 4.85
N LEU A 10 -3.48 -42.23 3.55
CA LEU A 10 -2.96 -41.17 2.68
C LEU A 10 -3.68 -39.87 3.03
N THR A 11 -3.06 -39.02 3.86
CA THR A 11 -3.51 -37.64 4.05
C THR A 11 -3.24 -36.84 2.79
N ALA A 12 -4.30 -36.55 2.01
CA ALA A 12 -4.24 -35.57 0.93
C ALA A 12 -4.05 -34.17 1.54
N GLY A 13 -2.83 -33.65 1.48
CA GLY A 13 -2.55 -32.26 1.86
C GLY A 13 -3.22 -31.31 0.88
N LEU A 14 -4.16 -30.50 1.37
CA LEU A 14 -4.64 -29.31 0.65
C LEU A 14 -3.47 -28.33 0.54
N GLY A 15 -2.81 -28.31 -0.62
CA GLY A 15 -1.77 -27.33 -0.91
C GLY A 15 -2.40 -25.95 -1.08
N SER A 16 -2.12 -25.04 -0.17
CA SER A 16 -2.45 -23.62 -0.30
C SER A 16 -1.68 -23.06 -1.50
N VAL A 17 -2.37 -22.67 -2.57
CA VAL A 17 -1.73 -21.94 -3.68
C VAL A 17 -1.48 -20.51 -3.21
N ALA A 18 -0.25 -20.22 -2.80
CA ALA A 18 0.17 -18.85 -2.55
C ALA A 18 0.32 -18.13 -3.89
N TYR A 19 -0.54 -17.15 -4.17
CA TYR A 19 -0.38 -16.29 -5.33
C TYR A 19 0.82 -15.37 -5.09
N ALA A 20 1.82 -15.42 -5.97
CA ALA A 20 2.93 -14.46 -5.94
C ALA A 20 2.38 -13.07 -6.30
N ILE A 21 2.69 -12.09 -5.46
CA ILE A 21 2.38 -10.68 -5.73
C ILE A 21 3.27 -10.22 -6.89
N GLU A 22 2.67 -9.59 -7.91
CA GLU A 22 3.37 -9.09 -9.10
C GLU A 22 3.33 -7.56 -9.13
N ALA A 23 4.49 -6.95 -9.42
CA ALA A 23 4.62 -5.50 -9.55
C ALA A 23 3.70 -4.96 -10.65
N PRO A 24 3.25 -3.69 -10.54
CA PRO A 24 2.38 -3.08 -11.54
C PRO A 24 3.08 -2.84 -12.89
N ILE A 25 4.40 -2.75 -12.91
CA ILE A 25 5.19 -2.52 -14.12
C ILE A 25 5.91 -3.82 -14.48
N PRO A 26 5.76 -4.35 -15.71
CA PRO A 26 6.45 -5.56 -16.13
C PRO A 26 7.97 -5.43 -15.98
N GLY A 27 8.59 -6.45 -15.36
CA GLY A 27 10.03 -6.48 -15.11
C GLY A 27 10.47 -5.76 -13.82
N TYR A 28 9.54 -5.14 -13.08
CA TYR A 28 9.86 -4.58 -11.76
C TYR A 28 9.80 -5.65 -10.68
N GLY A 29 10.66 -5.51 -9.67
CA GLY A 29 10.59 -6.28 -8.43
C GLY A 29 9.45 -5.81 -7.54
N VAL A 30 9.04 -6.69 -6.62
CA VAL A 30 8.15 -6.36 -5.52
C VAL A 30 8.97 -6.28 -4.24
N GLU A 31 8.89 -5.15 -3.57
CA GLU A 31 9.56 -4.93 -2.29
C GLU A 31 8.54 -4.85 -1.16
N GLU A 32 8.85 -5.53 -0.05
CA GLU A 32 8.09 -5.37 1.17
C GLU A 32 8.47 -4.03 1.81
N LEU A 33 7.47 -3.17 1.98
CA LEU A 33 7.68 -1.86 2.59
C LEU A 33 7.89 -2.00 4.09
N SER A 34 8.86 -1.27 4.62
CA SER A 34 9.07 -1.08 6.06
C SER A 34 8.47 0.26 6.49
N TRP A 35 7.83 0.25 7.65
CA TRP A 35 6.99 1.35 8.13
C TRP A 35 7.54 1.85 9.47
N GLU A 36 8.23 3.00 9.45
CA GLU A 36 8.68 3.68 10.66
C GLU A 36 7.51 4.48 11.25
N VAL A 37 6.82 3.90 12.24
CA VAL A 37 5.58 4.46 12.82
C VAL A 37 5.68 4.65 14.32
N GLN A 38 4.92 5.61 14.87
CA GLN A 38 4.73 5.73 16.31
C GLN A 38 3.47 5.00 16.74
N THR A 39 3.52 4.29 17.87
CA THR A 39 2.37 3.56 18.44
C THR A 39 1.58 4.39 19.44
N THR A 40 2.19 5.45 19.98
CA THR A 40 1.59 6.45 20.89
C THR A 40 2.14 7.84 20.52
N PRO A 41 1.37 8.93 20.74
CA PRO A 41 1.85 10.30 20.54
C PRO A 41 3.22 10.58 21.18
N GLY A 42 4.22 10.93 20.38
CA GLY A 42 5.57 11.24 20.89
C GLY A 42 6.36 10.04 21.43
N GLY A 43 5.83 8.82 21.28
CA GLY A 43 6.46 7.58 21.70
C GLY A 43 7.61 7.12 20.80
N PRO A 44 8.21 5.96 21.11
CA PRO A 44 9.26 5.38 20.28
C PRO A 44 8.74 4.99 18.90
N ILE A 45 9.63 5.10 17.91
CA ILE A 45 9.37 4.63 16.54
C ILE A 45 9.57 3.10 16.52
N VAL A 46 8.63 2.39 15.91
CA VAL A 46 8.71 0.95 15.64
C VAL A 46 8.68 0.71 14.13
N ASN A 47 9.29 -0.39 13.70
CA ASN A 47 9.22 -0.86 12.32
C ASN A 47 8.14 -1.93 12.21
N LEU A 48 7.09 -1.63 11.46
CA LEU A 48 6.05 -2.59 11.07
C LEU A 48 6.18 -2.88 9.57
N ASN A 49 5.66 -4.02 9.12
CA ASN A 49 5.67 -4.43 7.71
C ASN A 49 4.23 -4.75 7.25
N GLY A 50 4.04 -4.76 5.92
CA GLY A 50 2.78 -5.10 5.27
C GLY A 50 2.16 -3.95 4.48
N THR A 51 0.87 -4.04 4.21
CA THR A 51 0.01 -2.98 3.67
C THR A 51 -0.41 -2.02 4.77
N VAL A 52 -0.92 -0.84 4.40
CA VAL A 52 -1.41 0.15 5.38
C VAL A 52 -2.53 -0.41 6.27
N GLN A 53 -3.37 -1.29 5.73
CA GLN A 53 -4.43 -1.97 6.49
C GLN A 53 -3.83 -2.89 7.56
N GLU A 54 -2.88 -3.74 7.18
CA GLU A 54 -2.20 -4.67 8.11
C GLU A 54 -1.40 -3.91 9.17
N VAL A 55 -0.76 -2.80 8.78
CA VAL A 55 -0.01 -1.94 9.71
C VAL A 55 -0.97 -1.23 10.67
N HIS A 56 -2.11 -0.75 10.19
CA HIS A 56 -3.13 -0.15 11.06
C HIS A 56 -3.71 -1.16 12.06
N GLU A 57 -3.94 -2.41 11.64
CA GLU A 57 -4.37 -3.49 12.54
C GLU A 57 -3.31 -3.79 13.61
N GLN A 58 -2.03 -3.88 13.23
CA GLN A 58 -0.92 -4.04 14.18
C GLN A 58 -0.85 -2.88 15.18
N LEU A 59 -1.06 -1.64 14.72
CA LEU A 59 -1.10 -0.46 15.59
C LEU A 59 -2.24 -0.52 16.61
N LEU A 60 -3.43 -0.95 16.20
CA LEU A 60 -4.57 -1.13 17.11
C LEU A 60 -4.37 -2.25 18.13
N ILE A 61 -3.63 -3.30 17.78
CA ILE A 61 -3.23 -4.35 18.72
C ILE A 61 -2.27 -3.79 19.78
N ILE A 62 -1.29 -2.99 19.36
CA ILE A 62 -0.30 -2.40 20.27
C ILE A 62 -0.92 -1.31 21.15
N ASN A 63 -1.78 -0.47 20.58
CA ASN A 63 -2.47 0.61 21.27
C ASN A 63 -3.96 0.65 20.86
N PRO A 64 -4.87 0.07 21.65
CA PRO A 64 -6.30 0.12 21.36
C PRO A 64 -6.91 1.54 21.30
N ASN A 65 -6.25 2.54 21.91
CA ASN A 65 -6.69 3.94 21.89
C ASN A 65 -6.05 4.76 20.76
N TYR A 66 -5.30 4.11 19.86
CA TYR A 66 -4.50 4.74 18.81
C TYR A 66 -5.24 5.86 18.04
N GLU A 67 -6.41 5.52 17.51
CA GLU A 67 -7.23 6.44 16.71
C GLU A 67 -7.64 7.69 17.51
N GLN A 68 -7.96 7.54 18.79
CA GLN A 68 -8.39 8.65 19.64
C GLN A 68 -7.20 9.56 19.97
N GLU A 69 -6.07 8.96 20.35
CA GLU A 69 -4.86 9.68 20.73
C GLU A 69 -4.28 10.47 19.54
N PHE A 70 -4.19 9.87 18.36
CA PHE A 70 -3.66 10.56 17.17
C PHE A 70 -4.67 11.53 16.52
N ALA A 71 -5.98 11.30 16.65
CA ALA A 71 -6.98 12.27 16.16
C ALA A 71 -6.83 13.65 16.83
N THR A 72 -6.41 13.68 18.11
CA THR A 72 -6.19 14.95 18.84
C THR A 72 -4.98 15.75 18.38
N LEU A 73 -4.04 15.13 17.66
CA LEU A 73 -2.85 15.80 17.10
C LEU A 73 -3.07 16.32 15.68
N ASN A 74 -3.99 15.69 14.95
CA ASN A 74 -4.24 15.97 13.53
C ASN A 74 -5.13 17.19 13.28
N THR A 75 -5.54 17.93 14.31
CA THR A 75 -6.40 19.12 14.17
C THR A 75 -5.68 20.33 13.57
N ASP A 76 -4.34 20.33 13.55
CA ASP A 76 -3.57 21.55 13.29
C ASP A 76 -2.89 21.61 11.90
N GLU A 77 -2.84 20.52 11.13
CA GLU A 77 -2.25 20.52 9.78
C GLU A 77 -3.26 20.12 8.70
N ARG A 78 -4.14 21.05 8.30
CA ARG A 78 -4.74 20.98 6.96
C ARG A 78 -3.61 21.22 5.94
N ARG A 79 -2.88 20.16 5.60
CA ARG A 79 -1.91 20.21 4.50
C ARG A 79 -2.68 20.48 3.22
N GLU A 80 -2.39 21.63 2.63
CA GLU A 80 -2.92 22.00 1.32
C GLU A 80 -2.38 20.98 0.31
N PHE A 81 -3.30 20.34 -0.43
CA PHE A 81 -2.97 19.40 -1.50
C PHE A 81 -2.21 20.17 -2.59
N THR A 82 -0.88 20.11 -2.55
CA THR A 82 -0.04 20.77 -3.55
C THR A 82 0.33 19.73 -4.61
N THR A 83 -0.46 19.66 -5.68
CA THR A 83 0.03 19.03 -6.92
C THR A 83 1.34 19.70 -7.29
N GLN A 84 2.43 18.94 -7.36
CA GLN A 84 3.67 19.53 -7.81
C GLN A 84 3.54 19.83 -9.30
N LYS A 85 4.03 21.00 -9.74
CA LYS A 85 3.97 21.48 -11.14
C LYS A 85 4.55 20.50 -12.19
N ARG A 86 5.14 19.38 -11.77
CA ARG A 86 5.83 18.38 -12.59
C ARG A 86 5.19 16.99 -12.56
N ASP A 87 4.07 16.81 -11.87
CA ASP A 87 3.40 15.50 -11.81
C ASP A 87 2.80 15.14 -13.17
N THR A 88 3.28 14.05 -13.76
CA THR A 88 2.74 13.51 -15.02
C THR A 88 1.77 12.40 -14.71
N VAL A 89 0.55 12.47 -15.27
CA VAL A 89 -0.49 11.47 -14.98
C VAL A 89 -0.93 10.77 -16.24
N THR A 90 -0.89 9.44 -16.19
CA THR A 90 -1.33 8.57 -17.28
C THR A 90 -2.49 7.70 -16.81
N CYS A 91 -3.61 7.72 -17.53
CA CYS A 91 -4.83 7.01 -17.16
C CYS A 91 -5.03 5.74 -17.99
N TYR A 92 -5.67 4.74 -17.39
CA TYR A 92 -6.18 3.54 -18.07
C TYR A 92 -5.15 2.66 -18.79
N GLN A 93 -3.89 2.66 -18.34
CA GLN A 93 -2.85 1.72 -18.78
C GLN A 93 -2.76 0.45 -17.93
N TYR A 94 -3.62 0.32 -16.92
CA TYR A 94 -3.65 -0.79 -15.97
C TYR A 94 -5.07 -1.35 -15.85
N PRO A 95 -5.23 -2.60 -15.36
CA PRO A 95 -6.54 -3.10 -14.93
C PRO A 95 -7.23 -2.09 -14.02
N GLN A 96 -8.55 -1.96 -14.12
CA GLN A 96 -9.26 -0.91 -13.38
C GLN A 96 -9.56 -1.33 -11.93
N ALA A 97 -9.22 -0.45 -11.00
CA ALA A 97 -9.50 -0.57 -9.57
C ALA A 97 -10.91 -0.12 -9.25
N ASN A 98 -11.54 -0.72 -8.22
CA ASN A 98 -12.79 -0.20 -7.70
C ASN A 98 -12.58 1.15 -7.00
N HIS A 99 -13.32 2.18 -7.38
CA HIS A 99 -13.17 3.54 -6.87
C HIS A 99 -13.28 3.62 -5.34
N LYS A 100 -14.32 3.00 -4.76
CA LYS A 100 -14.55 3.06 -3.31
C LYS A 100 -13.45 2.37 -2.51
N ASP A 101 -12.84 1.33 -3.08
CA ASP A 101 -11.75 0.64 -2.41
C ASP A 101 -10.42 1.42 -2.51
N VAL A 102 -10.25 2.21 -3.59
CA VAL A 102 -9.14 3.19 -3.67
C VAL A 102 -9.33 4.31 -2.66
N GLU A 103 -10.53 4.90 -2.54
CA GLU A 103 -10.82 5.94 -1.54
C GLU A 103 -10.54 5.45 -0.11
N LYS A 104 -10.93 4.21 0.21
CA LYS A 104 -10.61 3.59 1.51
C LYS A 104 -9.09 3.47 1.70
N GLY A 105 -8.36 2.99 0.70
CA GLY A 105 -6.89 2.89 0.76
C GLY A 105 -6.23 4.25 1.02
N ILE A 106 -6.66 5.29 0.31
CA ILE A 106 -6.23 6.68 0.55
C ILE A 106 -6.53 7.12 1.98
N ALA A 107 -7.74 6.83 2.49
CA ALA A 107 -8.12 7.19 3.84
C ALA A 107 -7.27 6.48 4.91
N TYR A 108 -6.93 5.20 4.72
CA TYR A 108 -6.00 4.50 5.63
C TYR A 108 -4.61 5.14 5.62
N LEU A 109 -4.06 5.48 4.44
CA LEU A 109 -2.75 6.14 4.32
C LEU A 109 -2.70 7.48 5.05
N ARG A 110 -3.80 8.22 5.06
CA ARG A 110 -3.90 9.50 5.77
C ARG A 110 -3.94 9.34 7.30
N LYS A 111 -4.32 8.17 7.81
CA LYS A 111 -4.43 7.89 9.25
C LYS A 111 -3.15 7.35 9.86
N VAL A 112 -2.23 6.82 9.05
CA VAL A 112 -0.99 6.23 9.55
C VAL A 112 0.11 7.31 9.53
N PRO A 113 0.57 7.80 10.71
CA PRO A 113 1.73 8.66 10.83
C PRO A 113 3.00 7.83 10.64
N GLY A 114 4.08 8.48 10.23
CA GLY A 114 5.36 7.83 10.02
C GLY A 114 5.93 8.08 8.64
N GLN A 115 7.10 7.49 8.39
CA GLN A 115 7.85 7.66 7.15
C GLN A 115 7.99 6.30 6.46
N PRO A 116 7.41 6.13 5.26
CA PRO A 116 7.65 4.94 4.47
C PRO A 116 9.02 5.00 3.81
N THR A 117 9.72 3.87 3.82
CA THR A 117 10.94 3.66 3.04
C THR A 117 10.76 2.53 2.05
N ASN A 118 11.19 2.75 0.81
CA ASN A 118 11.28 1.74 -0.23
C ASN A 118 12.76 1.61 -0.62
N GLY A 119 13.25 0.38 -0.71
CA GLY A 119 14.65 0.07 -0.93
C GLY A 119 15.18 0.60 -2.26
N PRO A 120 16.47 0.33 -2.55
CA PRO A 120 17.07 0.87 -3.74
C PRO A 120 16.36 0.28 -4.95
N GLY A 121 15.79 1.15 -5.78
CA GLY A 121 15.54 0.82 -7.17
C GLY A 121 16.86 0.81 -7.97
N PRO A 122 16.80 0.96 -9.31
CA PRO A 122 15.61 1.18 -10.11
C PRO A 122 14.74 -0.08 -10.23
N ASN A 123 13.50 0.09 -10.70
CA ASN A 123 12.56 -0.99 -11.02
C ASN A 123 11.99 -1.76 -9.81
N ASN A 124 11.73 -1.10 -8.68
CA ASN A 124 11.09 -1.74 -7.52
C ASN A 124 9.81 -1.03 -7.10
N CYS A 125 8.76 -1.80 -6.82
CA CYS A 125 7.50 -1.27 -6.29
C CYS A 125 7.11 -1.99 -5.00
N GLY A 126 6.61 -1.23 -4.02
CA GLY A 126 5.93 -1.76 -2.86
C GLY A 126 4.43 -1.60 -2.98
N ARG A 127 3.68 -2.64 -2.61
CA ARG A 127 2.21 -2.57 -2.52
C ARG A 127 1.84 -1.93 -1.18
N VAL A 128 1.32 -0.71 -1.24
CA VAL A 128 1.08 0.13 -0.06
C VAL A 128 -0.32 -0.08 0.50
N SER A 129 -1.30 -0.38 -0.36
CA SER A 129 -2.67 -0.70 0.04
C SER A 129 -3.21 -1.78 -0.90
N CYS A 130 -3.98 -2.71 -0.33
CA CYS A 130 -4.71 -3.73 -1.10
C CYS A 130 -6.09 -3.91 -0.45
N GLY A 131 -7.16 -3.67 -1.21
CA GLY A 131 -8.53 -3.93 -0.75
C GLY A 131 -9.44 -4.42 -1.87
N TYR A 132 -9.99 -5.63 -1.71
CA TYR A 132 -10.98 -6.29 -2.58
C TYR A 132 -10.61 -6.35 -4.07
N ASN A 133 -10.78 -5.25 -4.80
CA ASN A 133 -10.45 -5.12 -6.21
C ASN A 133 -9.65 -3.84 -6.53
N ALA A 134 -8.80 -3.39 -5.61
CA ALA A 134 -7.98 -2.20 -5.75
C ALA A 134 -6.62 -2.35 -5.04
N GLY A 135 -5.55 -2.02 -5.76
CA GLY A 135 -4.20 -1.91 -5.25
C GLY A 135 -3.66 -0.49 -5.46
N ILE A 136 -3.02 0.06 -4.41
CA ILE A 136 -2.22 1.28 -4.50
C ILE A 136 -0.75 0.89 -4.32
N TRP A 137 0.07 1.28 -5.29
CA TRP A 137 1.47 0.92 -5.37
C TRP A 137 2.35 2.16 -5.34
N TRP A 138 3.50 2.04 -4.68
CA TRP A 138 4.56 3.02 -4.68
C TRP A 138 5.81 2.44 -5.32
N CYS A 139 6.24 3.00 -6.44
CA CYS A 139 7.44 2.57 -7.15
C CYS A 139 8.58 3.56 -6.94
N ASN A 140 9.78 3.04 -6.66
CA ASN A 140 11.01 3.79 -6.56
C ASN A 140 11.91 3.45 -7.76
N ASP A 141 12.11 4.43 -8.64
CA ASP A 141 12.95 4.31 -9.83
C ASP A 141 14.35 4.89 -9.62
N ASN A 142 14.64 5.40 -8.42
CA ASN A 142 15.98 5.84 -8.04
C ASN A 142 16.88 4.64 -7.81
N SER A 143 18.19 4.78 -8.04
CA SER A 143 19.19 3.75 -7.71
C SER A 143 19.52 3.65 -6.22
N PHE A 144 18.76 4.32 -5.36
CA PHE A 144 18.99 4.42 -3.92
C PHE A 144 17.66 4.35 -3.17
N SER A 145 17.70 3.92 -1.91
CA SER A 145 16.51 3.84 -1.07
C SER A 145 15.86 5.21 -0.91
N LYS A 146 14.54 5.26 -1.00
CA LYS A 146 13.78 6.50 -0.89
C LYS A 146 12.89 6.43 0.34
N THR A 147 13.01 7.45 1.19
CA THR A 147 12.13 7.69 2.33
C THR A 147 11.28 8.91 2.03
N LEU A 148 9.96 8.79 2.18
CA LEU A 148 9.05 9.93 2.02
C LEU A 148 8.76 10.57 3.38
N PRO A 149 8.52 11.90 3.44
CA PRO A 149 8.22 12.58 4.70
C PRO A 149 6.98 12.05 5.43
N SER A 150 6.02 11.49 4.69
CA SER A 150 4.79 10.93 5.25
C SER A 150 4.09 9.99 4.26
N PHE A 151 3.26 9.08 4.76
CA PHE A 151 2.27 8.34 3.97
C PHE A 151 1.29 9.24 3.22
N ASN A 152 1.08 10.47 3.71
CA ASN A 152 0.31 11.48 2.98
C ASN A 152 0.88 11.75 1.59
N ASN A 153 2.18 11.63 1.37
CA ASN A 153 2.77 11.80 0.04
C ASN A 153 2.25 10.75 -0.96
N ILE A 154 2.11 9.49 -0.52
CA ILE A 154 1.57 8.42 -1.36
C ILE A 154 0.05 8.59 -1.52
N ALA A 155 -0.65 8.95 -0.45
CA ALA A 155 -2.07 9.24 -0.47
C ALA A 155 -2.41 10.38 -1.45
N ASP A 156 -1.59 11.43 -1.48
CA ASP A 156 -1.74 12.55 -2.39
C ASP A 156 -1.47 12.13 -3.84
N GLY A 157 -0.43 11.32 -4.10
CA GLY A 157 -0.20 10.75 -5.43
C GLY A 157 -1.39 9.90 -5.93
N ALA A 158 -1.98 9.07 -5.07
CA ALA A 158 -3.19 8.30 -5.40
C ALA A 158 -4.41 9.20 -5.63
N GLN A 159 -4.58 10.25 -4.82
CA GLN A 159 -5.64 11.26 -4.99
C GLN A 159 -5.47 12.03 -6.31
N VAL A 160 -4.25 12.33 -6.73
CA VAL A 160 -3.96 12.92 -8.05
C VAL A 160 -4.43 11.99 -9.17
N VAL A 161 -4.16 10.69 -9.06
CA VAL A 161 -4.63 9.70 -10.04
C VAL A 161 -6.16 9.65 -10.06
N GLU A 162 -6.82 9.59 -8.91
CA GLU A 162 -8.27 9.61 -8.80
C GLU A 162 -8.86 10.87 -9.46
N ASN A 163 -8.40 12.05 -9.07
CA ASN A 163 -8.92 13.33 -9.56
C ASN A 163 -8.81 13.48 -11.08
N LYS A 164 -7.77 12.93 -11.70
CA LYS A 164 -7.52 13.07 -13.14
C LYS A 164 -8.05 11.90 -13.99
N CYS A 165 -8.07 10.69 -13.42
CA CYS A 165 -8.39 9.48 -14.16
C CYS A 165 -9.79 8.94 -13.88
N TRP A 166 -10.43 9.30 -12.78
CA TRP A 166 -11.81 8.92 -12.56
C TRP A 166 -12.75 9.84 -13.35
N ARG A 167 -13.56 9.24 -14.23
CA ARG A 167 -14.52 9.96 -15.10
C ARG A 167 -15.97 9.62 -14.77
N GLY A 168 -16.22 9.26 -13.51
CA GLY A 168 -17.49 8.70 -13.05
C GLY A 168 -17.55 7.17 -13.18
N GLY A 169 -18.54 6.57 -12.53
CA GLY A 169 -18.69 5.11 -12.44
C GLY A 169 -17.87 4.47 -11.32
N ASN A 170 -17.76 3.14 -11.34
CA ASN A 170 -17.20 2.38 -10.23
C ASN A 170 -15.71 2.04 -10.39
N TYR A 171 -15.09 2.30 -11.55
CA TYR A 171 -13.77 1.77 -11.86
C TYR A 171 -12.87 2.79 -12.56
N PHE A 172 -11.60 2.84 -12.17
CA PHE A 172 -10.56 3.64 -12.83
C PHE A 172 -9.17 3.05 -12.60
N SER A 173 -8.19 3.52 -13.35
CA SER A 173 -6.78 3.22 -13.08
C SER A 173 -5.89 4.32 -13.62
N GLY A 174 -4.68 4.40 -13.08
CA GLY A 174 -3.68 5.32 -13.59
C GLY A 174 -2.40 5.33 -12.77
N LYS A 175 -1.47 6.14 -13.25
CA LYS A 175 -0.15 6.36 -12.67
C LYS A 175 0.11 7.84 -12.54
N CYS A 176 0.67 8.25 -11.41
CA CYS A 176 1.22 9.58 -11.18
C CYS A 176 2.73 9.48 -11.02
N ASP A 177 3.48 10.03 -11.96
CA ASP A 177 4.94 10.13 -11.96
C ASP A 177 5.38 11.44 -11.32
N HIS A 178 6.28 11.36 -10.34
CA HIS A 178 6.87 12.50 -9.66
C HIS A 178 8.28 12.82 -10.19
N ALA A 179 8.71 14.08 -10.07
CA ALA A 179 9.93 14.58 -10.67
C ALA A 179 11.22 13.95 -10.12
N ASP A 180 11.18 13.40 -8.91
CA ASP A 180 12.29 12.77 -8.20
C ASP A 180 12.23 11.23 -8.28
N HIS A 181 11.84 10.73 -9.46
CA HIS A 181 11.93 9.32 -9.88
C HIS A 181 11.23 8.32 -8.95
N TRP A 182 10.00 8.66 -8.57
CA TRP A 182 9.09 7.71 -7.95
C TRP A 182 7.68 7.94 -8.48
N SER A 183 6.81 6.95 -8.32
CA SER A 183 5.45 7.03 -8.82
C SER A 183 4.44 6.34 -7.91
N VAL A 184 3.19 6.77 -8.03
CA VAL A 184 2.03 6.09 -7.44
C VAL A 184 1.20 5.48 -8.56
N ILE A 185 0.85 4.20 -8.43
CA ILE A 185 0.00 3.48 -9.38
C ILE A 185 -1.25 2.97 -8.68
N VAL A 186 -2.41 3.28 -9.26
CA VAL A 186 -3.71 2.72 -8.89
C VAL A 186 -4.13 1.72 -9.97
N LYS A 187 -4.28 0.45 -9.58
CA LYS A 187 -4.70 -0.63 -10.48
C LYS A 187 -5.67 -1.60 -9.81
N GLY A 188 -6.46 -2.28 -10.62
CA GLY A 188 -7.24 -3.43 -10.20
C GLY A 188 -6.31 -4.55 -9.75
N GLU A 189 -6.57 -5.07 -8.57
CA GLU A 189 -5.79 -6.12 -7.95
C GLU A 189 -6.67 -6.92 -7.01
N ARG A 190 -6.48 -8.24 -7.00
CA ARG A 190 -7.18 -9.12 -6.06
C ARG A 190 -6.40 -9.20 -4.76
N CYS A 191 -7.11 -8.85 -3.70
CA CYS A 191 -6.75 -8.96 -2.30
C CYS A 191 -7.85 -9.83 -1.68
#